data_AF-A0A7D7Q7W8-F1
#
_entry.id   AF-A0A7D7Q7W8-F1
#
_cell.length_a   1.000
_cell.length_b   1.000
_cell.length_c   1.000
_cell.angle_alpha   90.00
_cell.angle_beta   90.00
_cell.angle_gamma   90.00
#
_symmetry.space_group_name_H-M   'P 1'
#
loop_
_entity.id
_entity.type
_entity.pdbx_description
1 polymer ?
#
loop_
_entity_poly.entity_id
_entity_poly.type
_entity_poly.pdbx_seq_one_letter_code
_entity_poly.pdbx_strand_id
1 'polypeptide(L)' 'MPAVPASFIEPLWVQFEALIPARVDTHPLGCHRRRIPDRVVFDKLVARLVLGGSYHRHADDPASRRDPLLNPPQR' A
#
# COMPACT_ATOMS: atom_id res chain seq x y z
N MET A 1 21.52 15.92 -3.88
CA MET A 1 20.77 14.76 -4.41
C MET A 1 20.05 15.23 -5.66
N PRO A 2 20.31 14.67 -6.85
CA PRO A 2 19.56 15.03 -8.04
C PRO A 2 18.10 14.59 -7.89
N ALA A 3 17.16 15.47 -8.25
CA ALA A 3 15.74 15.14 -8.24
C ALA A 3 15.42 14.23 -9.44
N VAL A 4 14.79 13.09 -9.18
CA VAL A 4 14.29 12.21 -10.25
C VAL A 4 13.04 12.86 -10.84
N PRO A 5 12.93 13.01 -12.18
CA PRO A 5 11.72 13.55 -12.79
C PRO A 5 10.49 12.71 -12.47
N ALA A 6 9.34 13.37 -12.20
CA ALA A 6 8.09 12.68 -11.88
C ALA A 6 7.61 11.74 -13.01
N SER A 7 8.05 11.97 -14.24
CA SER A 7 7.78 11.08 -15.39
C SER A 7 8.32 9.65 -15.21
N PHE A 8 9.25 9.42 -14.29
CA PHE A 8 9.78 8.09 -13.99
C PHE A 8 8.90 7.27 -13.04
N ILE A 9 7.93 7.88 -12.36
CA ILE A 9 7.10 7.17 -11.37
C ILE A 9 6.27 6.06 -12.03
N GLU A 10 5.67 6.32 -13.19
CA GLU A 10 4.84 5.34 -13.88
C GLU A 10 5.67 4.18 -14.49
N PRO A 11 6.78 4.42 -15.21
CA PRO A 11 7.68 3.35 -15.64
C PRO A 11 8.26 2.52 -14.48
N LEU A 12 8.51 3.15 -13.33
CA LEU A 12 8.97 2.45 -12.13
C LEU A 12 7.87 1.56 -11.55
N TRP A 13 6.63 2.05 -11.51
CA TRP A 13 5.48 1.25 -11.10
C TRP A 13 5.34 -0.02 -11.95
N VAL A 14 5.38 0.10 -13.28
CA VAL A 14 5.23 -1.05 -14.19
C VAL A 14 6.29 -2.13 -13.91
N GLN A 15 7.54 -1.73 -13.68
CA GLN A 15 8.60 -2.67 -13.33
C GLN A 15 8.42 -3.26 -11.93
N PHE A 16 7.97 -2.46 -10.97
CA PHE A 16 7.73 -2.90 -9.61
C PHE A 16 6.57 -3.90 -9.53
N GLU A 17 5.45 -3.60 -10.19
CA GLU A 17 4.25 -4.44 -10.25
C GLU A 17 4.56 -5.83 -10.83
N ALA A 18 5.39 -5.90 -11.88
CA ALA A 18 5.83 -7.16 -12.47
C ALA A 18 6.59 -8.08 -11.52
N LEU A 19 7.15 -7.55 -10.42
CA LEU A 19 7.88 -8.30 -9.40
C LEU A 19 7.01 -8.69 -8.20
N ILE A 20 5.76 -8.21 -8.13
CA ILE A 20 4.87 -8.52 -7.00
C ILE A 20 4.37 -9.96 -7.14
N PRO A 21 4.52 -10.81 -6.10
CA PRO A 21 4.00 -12.16 -6.13
C PRO A 21 2.48 -12.22 -6.29
N ALA A 22 1.99 -13.33 -6.84
CA ALA A 22 0.56 -13.59 -6.95
C ALA A 22 -0.14 -13.44 -5.59
N ARG A 23 -1.29 -12.76 -5.58
CA ARG A 23 -2.06 -12.51 -4.37
C ARG A 23 -2.73 -13.79 -3.89
N VAL A 24 -2.43 -14.19 -2.67
CA VAL A 24 -3.16 -15.26 -1.95
C VAL A 24 -3.94 -14.59 -0.82
N ASP A 25 -5.23 -14.34 -1.04
CA ASP A 25 -6.14 -13.75 -0.04
C ASP A 25 -6.96 -14.81 0.71
N THR A 26 -6.73 -16.10 0.44
CA THR A 26 -7.37 -17.22 1.14
C THR A 26 -6.70 -17.45 2.49
N HIS A 27 -7.24 -16.80 3.52
CA HIS A 27 -6.83 -17.07 4.90
C HIS A 27 -7.88 -17.92 5.63
N PRO A 28 -7.51 -19.08 6.22
CA PRO A 28 -8.46 -20.05 6.80
C PRO A 28 -9.42 -19.48 7.85
N LEU A 29 -8.98 -18.46 8.59
CA LEU A 29 -9.74 -17.86 9.68
C LEU A 29 -10.51 -16.60 9.28
N GLY A 30 -10.33 -16.09 8.04
CA GLY A 30 -11.01 -14.87 7.54
C GLY A 30 -10.78 -13.58 8.34
N CYS A 31 -9.97 -13.62 9.40
CA CYS A 31 -9.84 -12.55 10.39
C CYS A 31 -8.80 -11.48 10.02
N HIS A 32 -8.06 -11.69 8.92
CA HIS A 32 -7.10 -10.72 8.42
C HIS A 32 -7.81 -9.60 7.67
N ARG A 33 -7.23 -8.39 7.77
CA ARG A 33 -7.66 -7.28 6.93
C ARG A 33 -7.34 -7.60 5.47
N ARG A 34 -8.26 -7.25 4.58
CA ARG A 34 -8.04 -7.36 3.14
C ARG A 34 -6.79 -6.55 2.77
N ARG A 35 -5.92 -7.14 1.95
CA ARG A 35 -4.71 -6.48 1.49
C ARG A 35 -5.06 -5.22 0.69
N ILE A 36 -4.39 -4.12 1.01
CA ILE A 36 -4.47 -2.82 0.32
C ILE A 36 -3.94 -2.99 -1.12
N PRO A 37 -4.50 -2.31 -2.14
CA PRO A 37 -3.96 -2.36 -3.50
C PRO A 37 -2.49 -1.95 -3.54
N ASP A 38 -1.69 -2.68 -4.33
CA ASP A 38 -0.25 -2.47 -4.39
C ASP A 38 0.14 -1.07 -4.85
N ARG A 39 -0.64 -0.48 -5.76
CA ARG A 39 -0.40 0.88 -6.24
C ARG A 39 -0.47 1.91 -5.12
N VAL A 40 -1.44 1.77 -4.22
CA VAL A 40 -1.60 2.67 -3.06
C VAL A 40 -0.40 2.57 -2.11
N VAL A 41 0.15 1.36 -1.93
CA VAL A 41 1.35 1.17 -1.11
C VAL A 41 2.57 1.80 -1.78
N PHE A 42 2.74 1.59 -3.09
CA PHE A 42 3.84 2.17 -3.86
C PHE A 42 3.82 3.70 -3.85
N ASP A 43 2.68 4.34 -4.08
CA ASP A 43 2.56 5.80 -4.08
C ASP A 43 2.96 6.39 -2.72
N LYS A 44 2.62 5.70 -1.61
CA LYS A 44 3.04 6.09 -0.26
C LYS A 44 4.54 5.94 -0.03
N LEU A 45 5.16 4.89 -0.57
CA LEU A 45 6.60 4.71 -0.51
C LEU A 45 7.33 5.81 -1.29
N VAL A 46 6.85 6.16 -2.49
CA VAL A 46 7.38 7.28 -3.27
C VAL A 46 7.24 8.60 -2.51
N ALA A 47 6.05 8.89 -1.97
CA ALA A 47 5.82 10.10 -1.18
C ALA A 47 6.76 10.19 0.03
N ARG A 48 6.98 9.07 0.73
CA ARG A 48 7.91 8.96 1.88
C ARG A 48 9.36 9.25 1.48
N LEU A 49 9.80 8.76 0.32
CA LEU A 49 11.16 8.92 -0.20
C LEU A 49 11.40 10.36 -0.69
N VAL A 50 10.41 10.97 -1.34
CA VAL A 50 10.52 12.32 -1.92
C VAL A 50 10.36 13.42 -0.88
N LEU A 51 9.36 13.32 0.01
CA LEU A 51 9.00 14.39 0.94
C LEU A 51 9.72 14.29 2.30
N GLY A 52 10.11 13.07 2.70
CA GLY A 52 10.62 12.79 4.05
C GLY A 52 9.55 12.92 5.15
N GLY A 53 9.66 12.13 6.21
CA GLY A 53 8.74 12.16 7.37
C GLY A 53 8.41 10.78 7.95
N SER A 54 8.25 10.63 9.26
CA SER A 54 8.09 9.32 9.94
C SER A 54 6.95 8.44 9.40
N TYR A 55 7.10 7.11 9.46
CA TYR A 55 6.08 6.11 9.06
C TYR A 55 4.69 6.39 9.63
N HIS A 56 4.63 6.86 10.89
CA HIS A 56 3.38 7.18 11.56
C HIS A 56 2.55 8.25 10.84
N ARG A 57 3.21 9.24 10.21
CA ARG A 57 2.54 10.36 9.54
C ARG A 57 1.93 10.00 8.18
N HIS A 58 2.36 8.87 7.61
CA HIS A 58 1.85 8.36 6.34
C HIS A 58 0.88 7.17 6.52
N ALA A 59 0.64 6.75 7.77
CA ALA A 59 -0.21 5.61 8.12
C ALA A 59 -1.70 5.99 8.35
N ASP A 60 -2.01 7.28 8.51
CA ASP A 60 -3.34 7.82 8.87
C ASP A 60 -4.37 7.82 7.72
N ASP A 61 -4.28 6.84 6.83
CA ASP A 61 -5.18 6.68 5.69
C ASP A 61 -6.37 5.77 6.05
N PRO A 62 -7.60 6.07 5.58
CA PRO A 62 -8.76 5.20 5.75
C PRO A 62 -8.53 3.76 5.28
N ALA A 63 -7.63 3.51 4.32
CA ALA A 63 -7.25 2.17 3.87
C ALA A 63 -6.55 1.33 4.96
N SER A 64 -5.91 1.95 5.95
CA SER A 64 -5.29 1.25 7.09
C SER A 64 -6.27 1.03 8.26
N ARG A 65 -7.34 1.83 8.30
CA ARG A 65 -8.39 1.77 9.31
C ARG A 65 -9.26 0.53 9.12
N ARG A 66 -9.55 -0.19 10.20
CA ARG A 66 -10.53 -1.27 10.19
C ARG A 66 -11.90 -0.65 9.97
N ASP A 67 -12.54 -0.94 8.85
CA ASP A 67 -13.97 -0.64 8.65
C ASP A 67 -14.81 -1.80 9.23
N PRO A 68 -15.54 -1.59 10.34
CA PRO A 68 -16.39 -2.63 10.93
C PRO A 68 -17.54 -3.07 10.01
N LEU A 69 -17.95 -2.23 9.05
CA LEU A 69 -19.05 -2.52 8.12
C LEU A 69 -18.61 -3.48 7.01
N LEU A 70 -17.33 -3.51 6.67
CA LEU A 70 -16.77 -4.39 5.63
C LEU A 70 -16.17 -5.69 6.20
N ASN A 71 -15.85 -5.74 7.50
CA ASN A 71 -15.26 -6.92 8.16
C ASN A 71 -15.68 -6.98 9.66
N PRO A 72 -16.90 -7.49 9.94
CA PRO A 72 -17.41 -7.60 11.31
C PRO A 72 -16.63 -8.67 12.11
N PRO A 73 -16.50 -8.51 13.44
CA PRO A 73 -15.88 -9.52 14.28
C PRO A 73 -16.67 -10.83 14.20
N GLN A 74 -16.01 -11.91 13.78
CA GLN A 74 -16.56 -13.27 13.82
C GLN A 74 -16.65 -13.67 15.30
N ARG A 75 -17.88 -13.86 15.78
CA ARG A 75 -18.21 -14.20 17.17
C ARG A 75 -18.07 -15.69 17.41
#